data_AF-A0A9D2MWM9-F1
#
_entry.id   AF-A0A9D2MWM9-F1
#
_cell.length_a   1.000
_cell.length_b   1.000
_cell.length_c   1.000
_cell.angle_alpha   90.00
_cell.angle_beta   90.00
_cell.angle_gamma   90.00
#
_symmetry.space_group_name_H-M   'P 1'
#
loop_
_entity.id
_entity.type
_entity.pdbx_description
1 polymer ?
#
loop_
_entity_poly.entity_id
_entity_poly.type
_entity_poly.pdbx_seq_one_letter_code
_entity_poly.pdbx_strand_id
1 'polypeptide(L)'
;MKKNSRTVGIAAAVLLGLAALLYLGGLLGQLLENYSAWQQAGGMAGQEEIQLPSPGGADCLRAAFTFSGLKAMGILLLIAGGITAYFKFSDRFGGSGQDPRGFTVSKEGTYGTASWMGEKELQEVLEMQPLVQADGILLGKRNGKAVCLPADTRFNRHIAVFGASGTGKSRGFIRPALFNIIRRGESAIITDSKGELYADTAELFHQHGYEVKVFNLVDPEHGDSWNCMSDLGGDTLLAQVLTNVIIGNTSSGKTDHFWDNG
;
A
#
# COMPACT_ATOMS: atom_id res chain seq x y z
N MET A 1 31.12 -2.82 -6.73
CA MET A 1 31.71 -3.67 -5.67
C MET A 1 30.74 -4.70 -5.05
N LYS A 2 29.45 -4.38 -4.78
CA LYS A 2 28.50 -5.33 -4.15
C LYS A 2 28.14 -6.60 -4.96
N LYS A 3 28.25 -6.59 -6.30
CA LYS A 3 27.87 -7.74 -7.16
C LYS A 3 28.83 -8.92 -7.01
N ASN A 4 30.13 -8.66 -6.96
CA ASN A 4 31.16 -9.72 -6.88
C ASN A 4 31.15 -10.44 -5.53
N SER A 5 30.88 -9.72 -4.43
CA SER A 5 30.77 -10.33 -3.09
C SER A 5 29.60 -11.31 -2.98
N ARG A 6 28.46 -11.03 -3.64
CA ARG A 6 27.32 -11.95 -3.71
C ARG A 6 27.63 -13.20 -4.52
N THR A 7 28.30 -13.07 -5.66
CA THR A 7 28.69 -14.21 -6.50
C THR A 7 29.65 -15.15 -5.77
N VAL A 8 30.64 -14.61 -5.05
CA VAL A 8 31.58 -15.40 -4.25
C VAL A 8 30.85 -16.12 -3.10
N GLY A 9 29.92 -15.45 -2.43
CA GLY A 9 29.11 -16.06 -1.37
C GLY A 9 28.24 -17.22 -1.87
N ILE A 10 27.60 -17.07 -3.04
CA ILE A 10 26.79 -18.13 -3.66
C ILE A 10 27.68 -19.32 -4.05
N ALA A 11 28.84 -19.07 -4.65
CA ALA A 11 29.77 -20.13 -5.04
C ALA A 11 30.26 -20.93 -3.83
N ALA A 12 30.61 -20.26 -2.72
CA ALA A 12 31.03 -20.92 -1.49
C ALA A 12 29.89 -21.77 -0.88
N ALA A 13 28.66 -21.25 -0.87
CA ALA A 13 27.50 -21.98 -0.36
C ALA A 13 27.18 -23.24 -1.19
N VAL A 14 27.30 -23.16 -2.51
CA VAL A 14 27.11 -24.30 -3.41
C VAL A 14 28.17 -25.37 -3.17
N LEU A 15 29.44 -24.96 -3.04
CA LEU A 15 30.55 -25.91 -2.78
C LEU A 15 30.39 -26.61 -1.44
N LEU A 16 30.03 -25.88 -0.38
CA LEU A 16 29.77 -26.46 0.94
C LEU A 16 28.54 -27.38 0.92
N GLY A 17 27.48 -26.99 0.21
CA GLY A 17 26.28 -27.82 0.04
C GLY A 17 26.57 -29.14 -0.69
N LEU A 18 27.38 -29.09 -1.75
CA LEU A 18 27.81 -30.29 -2.48
C LEU A 18 28.68 -31.19 -1.60
N ALA A 19 29.63 -30.62 -0.84
CA ALA A 19 30.46 -31.40 0.08
C ALA A 19 29.62 -32.08 1.17
N ALA A 20 28.65 -31.37 1.75
CA ALA A 20 27.73 -31.92 2.75
C ALA A 20 26.83 -33.03 2.16
N LEU A 21 26.32 -32.84 0.94
CA LEU A 21 25.49 -33.83 0.26
C LEU A 21 26.27 -35.12 -0.02
N LEU A 22 27.51 -35.00 -0.51
CA LEU A 22 28.37 -36.16 -0.77
C LEU A 22 28.73 -36.88 0.53
N TYR A 23 29.03 -36.15 1.60
CA TYR A 23 29.37 -36.75 2.89
C TYR A 23 28.17 -37.49 3.52
N LEU A 24 27.00 -36.83 3.61
CA LEU A 24 25.80 -37.42 4.19
C LEU A 24 25.23 -38.55 3.32
N GLY A 25 25.28 -38.38 2.00
CA GLY A 25 24.88 -39.41 1.04
C GLY A 25 25.77 -40.65 1.12
N GLY A 26 27.08 -40.46 1.28
CA GLY A 26 28.04 -41.54 1.50
C GLY A 26 27.82 -42.28 2.82
N LEU A 27 27.60 -41.54 3.91
CA LEU A 27 27.38 -42.14 5.24
C LEU A 27 26.08 -42.95 5.29
N LEU A 28 25.00 -42.43 4.70
CA LEU A 28 23.75 -43.18 4.53
C LEU A 28 23.90 -44.34 3.54
N GLY A 29 24.71 -44.19 2.50
CA GLY A 29 25.04 -45.25 1.54
C GLY A 29 25.70 -46.45 2.22
N GLN A 30 26.72 -46.21 3.06
CA GLN A 30 27.37 -47.24 3.88
C GLN A 30 26.38 -47.89 4.83
N LEU A 31 25.51 -47.10 5.48
CA LEU A 31 24.49 -47.64 6.38
C LEU A 31 23.53 -48.59 5.65
N LEU A 32 23.08 -48.22 4.45
CA LEU A 32 22.19 -49.05 3.63
C LEU A 32 22.88 -50.33 3.14
N GLU A 33 24.16 -50.25 2.76
CA GLU A 33 24.95 -51.42 2.36
C GLU A 33 25.18 -52.37 3.54
N ASN A 34 25.63 -51.85 4.68
CA ASN A 34 25.84 -52.63 5.90
C ASN A 34 24.54 -53.28 6.38
N TYR A 35 23.41 -52.56 6.29
CA TYR A 35 22.10 -53.10 6.60
C TYR A 35 21.69 -54.22 5.64
N SER A 36 21.94 -54.06 4.34
CA SER A 36 21.63 -55.09 3.34
C SER A 36 22.46 -56.36 3.53
N ALA A 37 23.75 -56.22 3.86
CA ALA A 37 24.65 -57.33 4.14
C ALA A 37 24.22 -58.08 5.41
N TRP A 38 23.88 -57.34 6.47
CA TRP A 38 23.34 -57.91 7.71
C TRP A 38 22.02 -58.65 7.49
N GLN A 39 21.12 -58.11 6.66
CA GLN A 39 19.86 -58.76 6.33
C GLN A 39 20.06 -60.08 5.58
N GLN A 40 21.06 -60.16 4.69
CA GLN A 40 21.43 -61.38 3.97
C GLN A 40 22.10 -62.42 4.89
N ALA A 41 22.82 -61.99 5.92
CA ALA A 41 23.44 -62.85 6.93
C ALA A 41 22.45 -63.42 7.97
N GLY A 42 21.13 -63.25 7.77
CA GLY A 42 20.09 -63.76 8.66
C GLY A 42 19.70 -62.81 9.79
N GLY A 43 20.07 -61.52 9.68
CA GLY A 43 19.92 -60.42 10.62
C GLY A 43 19.02 -60.63 11.85
N MET A 44 17.70 -60.69 11.68
CA MET A 44 16.73 -60.75 12.79
C MET A 44 16.74 -62.08 13.58
N ALA A 45 17.36 -63.13 13.04
CA ALA A 45 17.45 -64.47 13.65
C ALA A 45 18.90 -64.92 13.92
N GLY A 46 19.91 -64.15 13.49
CA GLY A 46 21.34 -64.45 13.63
C GLY A 46 21.99 -63.73 14.82
N GLN A 47 23.20 -64.15 15.18
CA GLN A 47 24.04 -63.50 16.21
C GLN A 47 24.96 -62.39 15.64
N GLU A 48 24.77 -61.97 14.38
CA GLU A 48 25.65 -60.98 13.75
C GLU A 48 25.22 -59.53 14.03
N GLU A 49 26.18 -58.69 14.38
CA GLU A 49 25.99 -57.26 14.63
C GLU A 49 26.13 -56.44 13.34
N ILE A 50 25.31 -55.39 13.21
CA ILE A 50 25.41 -54.45 12.09
C ILE A 50 26.73 -53.67 12.19
N GLN A 51 27.51 -53.68 11.11
CA GLN A 51 28.71 -52.86 11.03
C GLN A 51 28.34 -51.36 10.99
N LEU A 52 28.98 -50.57 11.85
CA LEU A 52 28.80 -49.13 11.89
C LEU A 52 29.45 -48.45 10.66
N PRO A 53 28.81 -47.42 10.07
CA PRO A 53 29.43 -46.63 9.00
C PRO A 53 30.74 -45.97 9.46
N SER A 54 31.74 -45.92 8.58
CA SER A 54 32.96 -45.15 8.80
C SER A 54 32.69 -43.66 8.58
N PRO A 55 32.97 -42.79 9.57
CA PRO A 55 32.84 -41.34 9.41
C PRO A 55 34.00 -40.71 8.62
N GLY A 56 34.95 -41.51 8.11
CA GLY A 56 36.09 -41.01 7.35
C GLY A 56 35.66 -40.31 6.06
N GLY A 57 36.11 -39.07 5.84
CA GLY A 57 35.70 -38.28 4.67
C GLY A 57 36.01 -38.95 3.32
N ALA A 58 37.11 -39.69 3.22
CA ALA A 58 37.47 -40.45 2.03
C ALA A 58 36.57 -41.68 1.80
N ASP A 59 36.11 -42.32 2.89
CA ASP A 59 35.25 -43.50 2.83
C ASP A 59 33.82 -43.10 2.47
N CYS A 60 33.32 -42.00 3.05
CA CYS A 60 32.05 -41.38 2.67
C CYS A 60 32.07 -40.95 1.20
N LEU A 61 33.16 -40.35 0.71
CA LEU A 61 33.24 -39.93 -0.69
C LEU A 61 33.19 -41.13 -1.64
N ARG A 62 33.88 -42.23 -1.34
CA ARG A 62 33.81 -43.46 -2.15
C ARG A 62 32.42 -44.07 -2.12
N ALA A 63 31.83 -44.17 -0.93
CA ALA A 63 30.48 -44.70 -0.74
C ALA A 63 29.40 -43.83 -1.40
N ALA A 64 29.61 -42.51 -1.54
CA ALA A 64 28.66 -41.62 -2.20
C ALA A 64 28.43 -41.98 -3.68
N PHE A 65 29.45 -42.53 -4.35
CA PHE A 65 29.37 -42.95 -5.75
C PHE A 65 28.92 -44.41 -5.93
N THR A 66 28.57 -45.14 -4.86
CA THR A 66 27.92 -46.45 -4.99
C THR A 66 26.44 -46.30 -5.31
N PHE A 67 25.81 -47.40 -5.76
CA PHE A 67 24.37 -47.40 -6.07
C PHE A 67 23.52 -47.06 -4.83
N SER A 68 23.94 -47.51 -3.64
CA SER A 68 23.29 -47.19 -2.37
C SER A 68 23.50 -45.73 -1.96
N GLY A 69 24.71 -45.18 -2.16
CA GLY A 69 25.00 -43.76 -1.94
C GLY A 69 24.21 -42.83 -2.85
N LEU A 70 24.08 -43.16 -4.14
CA LEU A 70 23.27 -42.40 -5.09
C LEU A 70 21.77 -42.42 -4.73
N LYS A 71 21.25 -43.57 -4.30
CA LYS A 71 19.88 -43.68 -3.77
C LYS A 71 19.67 -42.82 -2.53
N ALA A 72 20.61 -42.85 -1.58
CA ALA A 72 20.55 -42.04 -0.37
C ALA A 72 20.58 -40.54 -0.69
N MET A 73 21.44 -40.10 -1.61
CA MET A 73 21.47 -38.69 -2.07
C MET A 73 20.15 -38.28 -2.74
N GLY A 74 19.55 -39.17 -3.54
CA GLY A 74 18.23 -38.92 -4.14
C GLY A 74 17.14 -38.68 -3.09
N ILE A 75 17.11 -39.51 -2.03
CA ILE A 75 16.17 -39.36 -0.91
C ILE A 75 16.42 -38.04 -0.16
N LEU A 76 17.69 -37.72 0.14
CA LEU A 76 18.06 -36.46 0.80
C LEU A 76 17.60 -35.24 -0.01
N LEU A 77 17.80 -35.26 -1.33
CA LEU A 77 17.35 -34.18 -2.22
C LEU A 77 15.82 -34.07 -2.27
N LEU A 78 15.10 -35.19 -2.26
CA LEU A 78 13.63 -35.19 -2.19
C LEU A 78 13.12 -34.60 -0.88
N ILE A 79 13.72 -34.95 0.26
CA ILE A 79 13.37 -34.39 1.57
C ILE A 79 13.66 -32.89 1.59
N ALA A 80 14.86 -32.48 1.18
CA ALA A 80 15.25 -31.07 1.13
C ALA A 80 14.33 -30.26 0.18
N GLY A 81 14.00 -30.83 -0.98
CA GLY A 81 13.04 -30.27 -1.93
C GLY A 81 11.63 -30.15 -1.33
N GLY A 82 11.16 -31.17 -0.63
CA GLY A 82 9.87 -31.19 0.05
C GLY A 82 9.77 -30.14 1.16
N ILE A 83 10.81 -30.01 2.00
CA ILE A 83 10.89 -28.97 3.02
C ILE A 83 10.89 -27.58 2.39
N THR A 84 11.68 -27.38 1.34
CA THR A 84 11.73 -26.10 0.62
C THR A 84 10.39 -25.74 -0.01
N ALA A 85 9.70 -26.72 -0.60
CA ALA A 85 8.37 -26.54 -1.16
C ALA A 85 7.34 -26.22 -0.07
N TYR A 86 7.40 -26.91 1.08
CA TYR A 86 6.55 -26.64 2.24
C TYR A 86 6.72 -25.21 2.74
N PHE A 87 7.95 -24.75 3.00
CA PHE A 87 8.21 -23.38 3.46
C PHE A 87 7.79 -22.33 2.43
N LYS A 88 8.07 -22.56 1.14
CA LYS A 88 7.66 -21.64 0.08
C LYS A 88 6.14 -21.58 -0.08
N PHE A 89 5.45 -22.69 0.15
CA PHE A 89 3.99 -22.75 0.13
C PHE A 89 3.42 -22.10 1.39
N SER A 90 3.96 -22.38 2.57
CA SER A 90 3.53 -21.77 3.83
C SER A 90 3.72 -20.25 3.83
N ASP A 91 4.82 -19.73 3.30
CA ASP A 91 5.04 -18.27 3.14
C ASP A 91 4.04 -17.63 2.17
N ARG A 92 3.48 -18.39 1.23
CA ARG A 92 2.43 -17.90 0.34
C ARG A 92 1.10 -17.73 1.08
N PHE A 93 0.83 -18.53 2.11
CA PHE A 93 -0.35 -18.41 2.98
C PHE A 93 -0.09 -17.62 4.28
N GLY A 94 1.18 -17.43 4.66
CA GLY A 94 1.64 -16.59 5.76
C GLY A 94 1.62 -15.12 5.37
N GLY A 95 0.43 -14.60 5.08
CA GLY A 95 0.20 -13.26 4.57
C GLY A 95 0.18 -12.18 5.66
N SER A 96 1.16 -12.14 6.55
CA SER A 96 1.25 -11.10 7.60
C SER A 96 2.57 -10.34 7.55
N GLY A 97 2.60 -9.28 6.75
CA GLY A 97 3.58 -8.21 6.96
C GLY A 97 3.13 -7.37 8.15
N GLN A 98 4.04 -7.05 9.07
CA GLN A 98 3.76 -6.05 10.10
C GLN A 98 4.04 -4.65 9.56
N ASP A 99 3.08 -3.76 9.73
CA ASP A 99 3.24 -2.32 9.57
C ASP A 99 4.26 -1.80 10.61
N PRO A 100 5.02 -0.72 10.34
CA PRO A 100 5.83 0.00 11.33
C PRO A 100 5.16 0.28 12.69
N ARG A 101 3.82 0.34 12.73
CA ARG A 101 3.01 0.49 13.96
C ARG A 101 2.79 -0.81 14.74
N GLY A 102 3.26 -1.95 14.23
CA GLY A 102 3.07 -3.28 14.82
C GLY A 102 1.75 -3.95 14.45
N PHE A 103 0.95 -3.38 13.54
CA PHE A 103 -0.29 -3.99 13.08
C PHE A 103 -0.02 -5.04 12.00
N THR A 104 -0.65 -6.20 12.14
CA THR A 104 -0.65 -7.26 11.13
C THR A 104 -1.51 -6.84 9.95
N VAL A 105 -0.91 -6.67 8.77
CA VAL A 105 -1.63 -6.37 7.54
C VAL A 105 -1.93 -7.68 6.81
N SER A 106 -3.21 -7.94 6.57
CA SER A 106 -3.63 -9.07 5.74
C SER A 106 -3.50 -8.73 4.26
N LYS A 107 -3.04 -9.68 3.45
CA LYS A 107 -3.15 -9.60 1.98
C LYS A 107 -4.57 -9.88 1.48
N GLU A 108 -5.40 -10.50 2.32
CA GLU A 108 -6.78 -10.84 2.00
C GLU A 108 -7.72 -9.73 2.46
N GLY A 109 -8.64 -9.32 1.56
CA GLY A 109 -9.56 -8.19 1.80
C GLY A 109 -10.53 -8.38 2.96
N THR A 110 -10.68 -9.61 3.47
CA THR A 110 -11.64 -9.97 4.53
C THR A 110 -11.43 -9.19 5.83
N TYR A 111 -10.18 -8.86 6.17
CA TYR A 111 -9.83 -8.16 7.42
C TYR A 111 -9.25 -6.75 7.17
N GLY A 112 -9.38 -6.24 5.95
CA GLY A 112 -8.82 -4.96 5.53
C GLY A 112 -7.36 -5.06 5.09
N THR A 113 -7.10 -4.53 3.90
CA THR A 113 -5.75 -4.45 3.29
C THR A 113 -5.09 -3.10 3.53
N ALA A 114 -5.67 -2.28 4.41
CA ALA A 114 -5.20 -0.92 4.68
C ALA A 114 -3.79 -0.97 5.28
N SER A 115 -2.84 -0.31 4.61
CA SER A 115 -1.45 -0.21 5.04
C SER A 115 -0.88 1.13 4.63
N TRP A 116 0.31 1.47 5.16
CA TRP A 116 1.01 2.65 4.66
C TRP A 116 1.39 2.47 3.20
N MET A 117 1.05 3.48 2.40
CA MET A 117 1.36 3.51 0.98
C MET A 117 2.87 3.36 0.74
N GLY A 118 3.25 2.35 -0.05
CA GLY A 118 4.64 2.12 -0.45
C GLY A 118 5.08 3.03 -1.60
N GLU A 119 6.38 3.08 -1.89
CA GLU A 119 6.92 3.91 -3.00
C GLU A 119 6.37 3.52 -4.37
N LYS A 120 6.15 2.22 -4.62
CA LYS A 120 5.60 1.73 -5.89
C LYS A 120 4.14 2.16 -6.06
N GLU A 121 3.33 1.91 -5.04
CA GLU A 121 1.91 2.31 -5.03
C GLU A 121 1.76 3.83 -5.14
N LEU A 122 2.63 4.58 -4.48
CA LEU A 122 2.65 6.03 -4.60
C LEU A 122 2.88 6.47 -6.04
N GLN A 123 3.81 5.86 -6.78
CA GLN A 123 4.05 6.18 -8.20
C GLN A 123 2.92 5.72 -9.13
N GLU A 124 2.13 4.73 -8.72
CA GLU A 124 0.97 4.23 -9.48
C GLU A 124 -0.28 5.10 -9.28
N VAL A 125 -0.43 5.71 -8.09
CA VAL A 125 -1.65 6.44 -7.70
C VAL A 125 -1.47 7.96 -7.70
N LEU A 126 -0.29 8.44 -7.31
CA LEU A 126 0.01 9.85 -7.10
C LEU A 126 1.17 10.29 -7.99
N GLU A 127 1.22 11.58 -8.26
CA GLU A 127 2.31 12.18 -9.00
C GLU A 127 3.27 12.92 -8.06
N MET A 128 4.57 12.69 -8.25
CA MET A 128 5.64 13.43 -7.58
C MET A 128 6.41 14.28 -8.56
N GLN A 129 6.04 15.55 -8.65
CA GLN A 129 6.61 16.49 -9.61
C GLN A 129 7.16 17.74 -8.91
N PRO A 130 8.07 18.50 -9.55
CA PRO A 130 8.35 19.86 -9.11
C PRO A 130 7.06 20.67 -9.02
N LEU A 131 6.95 21.59 -8.05
CA LEU A 131 5.72 22.36 -7.85
C LEU A 131 5.26 23.06 -9.13
N VAL A 132 6.20 23.56 -9.95
CA VAL A 132 5.92 24.25 -11.23
C VAL A 132 5.27 23.33 -12.28
N GLN A 133 5.36 22.01 -12.14
CA GLN A 133 4.77 21.03 -13.08
C GLN A 133 3.55 20.31 -12.49
N ALA A 134 3.18 20.63 -11.24
CA ALA A 134 2.11 19.97 -10.53
C ALA A 134 0.71 20.45 -11.00
N ASP A 135 0.08 19.65 -11.86
CA ASP A 135 -1.26 19.95 -12.41
C ASP A 135 -2.38 19.09 -11.77
N GLY A 136 -2.08 18.25 -10.78
CA GLY A 136 -3.05 17.50 -9.97
C GLY A 136 -3.46 18.20 -8.66
N ILE A 137 -4.47 17.70 -7.94
CA ILE A 137 -4.84 18.26 -6.63
C ILE A 137 -3.67 18.09 -5.67
N LEU A 138 -3.17 19.20 -5.12
CA LEU A 138 -2.01 19.20 -4.23
C LEU A 138 -2.38 18.60 -2.87
N LEU A 139 -1.73 17.48 -2.52
CA LEU A 139 -1.93 16.80 -1.24
C LEU A 139 -0.85 17.14 -0.21
N GLY A 140 0.36 17.50 -0.68
CA GLY A 140 1.46 17.84 0.19
C GLY A 140 2.82 17.88 -0.52
N LYS A 141 3.88 17.72 0.26
CA LYS A 141 5.27 17.76 -0.22
C LYS A 141 6.07 16.58 0.34
N ARG A 142 6.84 15.91 -0.51
CA ARG A 142 7.75 14.83 -0.12
C ARG A 142 9.07 14.94 -0.88
N ASN A 143 10.19 14.86 -0.17
CA ASN A 143 11.54 14.93 -0.76
C ASN A 143 11.75 16.14 -1.69
N GLY A 144 11.21 17.31 -1.32
CA GLY A 144 11.31 18.53 -2.13
C GLY A 144 10.30 18.63 -3.28
N LYS A 145 9.59 17.55 -3.63
CA LYS A 145 8.60 17.50 -4.70
C LYS A 145 7.18 17.65 -4.17
N ALA A 146 6.29 18.23 -4.99
CA ALA A 146 4.87 18.26 -4.73
C ALA A 146 4.28 16.86 -4.94
N VAL A 147 3.42 16.43 -4.03
CA VAL A 147 2.65 15.18 -4.13
C VAL A 147 1.23 15.55 -4.51
N CYS A 148 0.77 15.06 -5.66
CA CYS A 148 -0.51 15.46 -6.23
C CYS A 148 -1.36 14.25 -6.60
N LEU A 149 -2.68 14.37 -6.45
CA LEU A 149 -3.63 13.48 -7.07
C LEU A 149 -3.83 13.92 -8.53
N PRO A 150 -3.43 13.13 -9.53
CA PRO A 150 -3.53 13.51 -10.94
C PRO A 150 -4.98 13.84 -11.34
N ALA A 151 -5.13 14.69 -12.36
CA ALA A 151 -6.45 14.98 -12.92
C ALA A 151 -7.08 13.74 -13.57
N ASP A 152 -6.27 12.95 -14.28
CA ASP A 152 -6.64 11.64 -14.83
C ASP A 152 -6.39 10.55 -13.78
N THR A 153 -7.28 10.50 -12.80
CA THR A 153 -7.25 9.48 -11.74
C THR A 153 -8.50 8.63 -11.78
N ARG A 154 -8.36 7.34 -11.46
CA ARG A 154 -9.50 6.43 -11.27
C ARG A 154 -10.28 6.70 -9.98
N PHE A 155 -9.78 7.58 -9.12
CA PHE A 155 -10.36 7.88 -7.81
C PHE A 155 -11.31 9.08 -7.85
N ASN A 156 -12.22 9.13 -6.87
CA ASN A 156 -12.99 10.34 -6.63
C ASN A 156 -12.04 11.45 -6.15
N ARG A 157 -12.24 12.67 -6.67
CA ARG A 157 -11.43 13.86 -6.38
C ARG A 157 -11.94 14.67 -5.18
N HIS A 158 -13.05 14.28 -4.56
CA HIS A 158 -13.52 14.88 -3.31
C HIS A 158 -12.57 14.51 -2.16
N ILE A 159 -12.14 15.53 -1.41
CA ILE A 159 -11.19 15.36 -0.31
C ILE A 159 -11.85 15.81 0.99
N ALA A 160 -11.80 14.92 1.99
CA ALA A 160 -12.17 15.24 3.37
C ALA A 160 -10.91 15.45 4.20
N VAL A 161 -10.79 16.62 4.83
CA VAL A 161 -9.64 16.97 5.67
C VAL A 161 -10.06 17.03 7.13
N PHE A 162 -9.51 16.12 7.95
CA PHE A 162 -9.79 16.05 9.38
C PHE A 162 -8.62 16.61 10.19
N GLY A 163 -8.94 17.36 11.25
CA GLY A 163 -7.93 17.86 12.19
C GLY A 163 -8.55 18.79 13.24
N ALA A 164 -7.99 18.79 14.45
CA ALA A 164 -8.43 19.69 15.52
C ALA A 164 -8.26 21.18 15.14
N SER A 165 -8.85 22.08 15.92
CA SER A 165 -8.59 23.52 15.75
C SER A 165 -7.09 23.83 15.88
N GLY A 166 -6.57 24.77 15.09
CA GLY A 166 -5.15 25.14 15.12
C GLY A 166 -4.17 24.18 14.43
N THR A 167 -4.61 23.02 13.93
CA THR A 167 -3.74 22.04 13.25
C THR A 167 -3.27 22.46 11.84
N GLY A 168 -3.66 23.65 11.38
CA GLY A 168 -3.21 24.20 10.11
C GLY A 168 -4.02 23.76 8.89
N LYS A 169 -5.26 23.27 9.03
CA LYS A 169 -6.13 22.91 7.88
C LYS A 169 -6.23 24.03 6.82
N SER A 170 -6.56 25.26 7.24
CA SER A 170 -6.64 26.41 6.34
C SER A 170 -5.29 26.73 5.70
N ARG A 171 -4.21 26.76 6.51
CA ARG A 171 -2.86 27.14 6.07
C ARG A 171 -2.18 26.10 5.17
N GLY A 172 -2.33 24.82 5.49
CA GLY A 172 -1.59 23.72 4.89
C GLY A 172 -2.29 23.05 3.72
N PHE A 173 -3.62 23.18 3.63
CA PHE A 173 -4.40 22.55 2.56
C PHE A 173 -5.24 23.56 1.76
N ILE A 174 -6.07 24.37 2.44
CA ILE A 174 -7.00 25.28 1.75
C ILE A 174 -6.28 26.42 1.01
N ARG A 175 -5.40 27.19 1.67
CA ARG A 175 -4.66 28.28 1.02
C ARG A 175 -3.82 27.78 -0.18
N PRO A 176 -3.05 26.67 -0.07
CA PRO A 176 -2.39 26.08 -1.23
C PRO A 176 -3.35 25.67 -2.36
N ALA A 177 -4.54 25.16 -2.04
CA ALA A 177 -5.56 24.86 -3.04
C ALA A 177 -6.03 26.12 -3.76
N LEU A 178 -6.25 27.23 -3.05
CA LEU A 178 -6.60 28.53 -3.65
C LEU A 178 -5.53 29.04 -4.62
N PHE A 179 -4.25 28.94 -4.25
CA PHE A 179 -3.16 29.32 -5.17
C PHE A 179 -3.11 28.43 -6.41
N ASN A 180 -3.44 27.14 -6.25
CA ASN A 180 -3.47 26.19 -7.36
C ASN A 180 -4.65 26.46 -8.30
N ILE A 181 -5.80 26.91 -7.77
CA ILE A 181 -6.96 27.36 -8.54
C ILE A 181 -6.57 28.54 -9.43
N ILE A 182 -5.95 29.58 -8.86
CA ILE A 182 -5.47 30.76 -9.61
C ILE A 182 -4.54 30.32 -10.75
N ARG A 183 -3.57 29.46 -10.43
CA ARG A 183 -2.60 28.98 -11.43
C ARG A 183 -3.28 28.25 -12.60
N ARG A 184 -4.38 27.54 -12.35
CA ARG A 184 -5.10 26.76 -13.37
C ARG A 184 -6.17 27.56 -14.11
N GLY A 185 -6.49 28.77 -13.65
CA GLY A 185 -7.64 29.49 -14.18
C GLY A 185 -8.97 28.84 -13.82
N GLU A 186 -9.03 28.05 -12.74
CA GLU A 186 -10.27 27.40 -12.28
C GLU A 186 -11.13 28.38 -11.47
N SER A 187 -12.45 28.17 -11.43
CA SER A 187 -13.37 28.90 -10.55
C SER A 187 -13.47 28.23 -9.17
N ALA A 188 -13.80 29.00 -8.13
CA ALA A 188 -13.96 28.49 -6.77
C ALA A 188 -15.21 29.07 -6.08
N ILE A 189 -15.87 28.23 -5.30
CA ILE A 189 -16.90 28.63 -4.33
C ILE A 189 -16.40 28.19 -2.96
N ILE A 190 -16.34 29.12 -2.00
CA ILE A 190 -15.71 28.92 -0.71
C ILE A 190 -16.69 29.30 0.39
N THR A 191 -16.94 28.37 1.31
CA THR A 191 -17.66 28.66 2.55
C THR A 191 -16.66 29.06 3.63
N ASP A 192 -16.56 30.36 3.90
CA ASP A 192 -15.61 30.91 4.87
C ASP A 192 -16.33 31.44 6.11
N SER A 193 -16.49 30.59 7.11
CA SER A 193 -17.20 30.94 8.36
C SER A 193 -16.46 31.96 9.22
N LYS A 194 -15.19 32.25 8.95
CA LYS A 194 -14.37 33.20 9.72
C LYS A 194 -13.98 34.46 8.93
N GLY A 195 -14.15 34.46 7.62
CA GLY A 195 -13.70 35.52 6.72
C GLY A 195 -12.19 35.58 6.51
N GLU A 196 -11.42 34.64 7.07
CA GLU A 196 -9.94 34.68 6.98
C GLU A 196 -9.44 34.40 5.57
N LEU A 197 -10.13 33.54 4.82
CA LEU A 197 -9.72 33.16 3.46
C LEU A 197 -10.01 34.32 2.51
N TYR A 198 -11.19 34.94 2.64
CA TYR A 198 -11.53 36.11 1.85
C TYR A 198 -10.54 37.26 2.11
N ALA A 199 -10.32 37.61 3.38
CA ALA A 199 -9.41 38.69 3.76
C ALA A 199 -7.98 38.45 3.26
N ASP A 200 -7.49 37.21 3.30
CA ASP A 200 -6.13 36.88 2.87
C ASP A 200 -5.96 36.83 1.35
N THR A 201 -7.00 36.47 0.59
CA THR A 201 -6.84 36.04 -0.81
C THR A 201 -7.67 36.81 -1.83
N ALA A 202 -8.71 37.55 -1.45
CA ALA A 202 -9.58 38.24 -2.41
C ALA A 202 -8.80 39.17 -3.36
N GLU A 203 -7.91 39.99 -2.81
CA GLU A 203 -7.08 40.89 -3.60
C GLU A 203 -6.10 40.15 -4.52
N LEU A 204 -5.58 39.00 -4.08
CA LEU A 204 -4.74 38.15 -4.92
C LEU A 204 -5.52 37.60 -6.13
N PHE A 205 -6.77 37.19 -5.93
CA PHE A 205 -7.64 36.74 -7.02
C PHE A 205 -7.96 37.89 -7.99
N HIS A 206 -8.30 39.09 -7.49
CA HIS A 206 -8.50 40.27 -8.33
C HIS A 206 -7.29 40.59 -9.21
N GLN A 207 -6.09 40.55 -8.63
CA GLN A 207 -4.83 40.78 -9.37
C GLN A 207 -4.59 39.77 -10.50
N HIS A 208 -5.18 38.58 -10.41
CA HIS A 208 -5.12 37.55 -11.44
C HIS A 208 -6.35 37.56 -12.37
N GLY A 209 -7.16 38.63 -12.33
CA GLY A 209 -8.28 38.84 -13.26
C GLY A 209 -9.57 38.11 -12.91
N TYR A 210 -9.69 37.59 -11.68
CA TYR A 210 -10.92 36.99 -11.21
C TYR A 210 -11.95 38.03 -10.79
N GLU A 211 -13.21 37.75 -11.08
CA GLU A 211 -14.34 38.39 -10.40
C GLU A 211 -14.53 37.71 -9.04
N VAL A 212 -14.29 38.44 -7.95
CA VAL A 212 -14.51 37.93 -6.60
C VAL A 212 -15.79 38.52 -6.05
N LYS A 213 -16.69 37.64 -5.59
CA LYS A 213 -17.97 37.98 -4.99
C LYS A 213 -18.06 37.40 -3.60
N VAL A 214 -18.66 38.14 -2.66
CA VAL A 214 -18.83 37.71 -1.27
C VAL A 214 -20.29 37.79 -0.87
N PHE A 215 -20.90 36.64 -0.60
CA PHE A 215 -22.25 36.58 -0.07
C PHE A 215 -22.20 36.58 1.46
N ASN A 216 -22.22 37.78 2.06
CA ASN A 216 -22.11 37.96 3.51
C ASN A 216 -23.51 37.97 4.16
N LEU A 217 -23.86 36.88 4.83
CA LEU A 217 -25.14 36.74 5.54
C LEU A 217 -25.15 37.39 6.94
N VAL A 218 -23.99 37.74 7.50
CA VAL A 218 -23.88 38.35 8.83
C VAL A 218 -23.99 39.87 8.73
N ASP A 219 -23.29 40.45 7.76
CA ASP A 219 -23.28 41.88 7.50
C ASP A 219 -23.47 42.14 5.98
N PRO A 220 -24.73 42.18 5.52
CA PRO A 220 -25.04 42.26 4.10
C PRO A 220 -24.56 43.56 3.43
N GLU A 221 -24.34 44.64 4.19
CA GLU A 221 -23.82 45.90 3.66
C GLU A 221 -22.36 45.75 3.17
N HIS A 222 -21.65 44.76 3.71
CA HIS A 222 -20.28 44.42 3.35
C HIS A 222 -20.21 43.19 2.42
N GLY A 223 -21.28 42.92 1.65
CA GLY A 223 -21.29 41.84 0.67
C GLY A 223 -22.01 42.18 -0.63
N ASP A 224 -21.88 41.28 -1.60
CA ASP A 224 -22.62 41.33 -2.85
C ASP A 224 -24.06 40.81 -2.65
N SER A 225 -25.01 41.55 -3.19
CA SER A 225 -26.41 41.12 -3.23
C SER A 225 -26.60 40.02 -4.26
N TRP A 226 -27.40 39.01 -3.93
CA TRP A 226 -27.82 37.98 -4.87
C TRP A 226 -29.34 37.84 -4.87
N ASN A 227 -29.93 37.93 -6.07
CA ASN A 227 -31.34 37.64 -6.28
C ASN A 227 -31.48 36.27 -6.96
N CYS A 228 -31.57 35.22 -6.14
CA CYS A 228 -31.69 33.86 -6.66
C CYS A 228 -32.96 33.64 -7.50
N MET A 229 -34.03 34.41 -7.29
CA MET A 229 -35.27 34.30 -8.06
C MET A 229 -35.15 34.83 -9.48
N SER A 230 -34.32 35.87 -9.72
CA SER A 230 -34.11 36.37 -11.08
C SER A 230 -33.37 35.36 -11.96
N ASP A 231 -32.47 34.58 -11.37
CA ASP A 231 -31.64 33.60 -12.08
C ASP A 231 -32.44 32.39 -12.57
N LEU A 232 -33.66 32.20 -12.05
CA LEU A 232 -34.56 31.14 -12.46
C LEU A 232 -35.18 31.39 -13.85
N GLY A 233 -35.11 32.62 -14.36
CA GLY A 233 -35.66 32.97 -15.68
C GLY A 233 -37.19 32.74 -15.80
N GLY A 234 -37.91 32.69 -14.68
CA GLY A 234 -39.34 32.38 -14.65
C GLY A 234 -39.69 30.88 -14.63
N ASP A 235 -38.70 29.99 -14.50
CA ASP A 235 -38.94 28.55 -14.36
C ASP A 235 -39.54 28.22 -12.99
N THR A 236 -40.84 27.89 -13.00
CA THR A 236 -41.59 27.56 -11.78
C THR A 236 -41.14 26.25 -11.14
N LEU A 237 -40.62 25.29 -11.91
CA LEU A 237 -40.11 24.03 -11.37
C LEU A 237 -38.79 24.26 -10.64
N LEU A 238 -37.89 25.05 -11.23
CA LEU A 238 -36.64 25.41 -10.58
C LEU A 238 -36.88 26.27 -9.34
N ALA A 239 -37.89 27.16 -9.37
CA ALA A 239 -38.33 27.91 -8.19
C ALA A 239 -38.80 26.99 -7.06
N GLN A 240 -39.57 25.95 -7.39
CA GLN A 240 -40.02 24.97 -6.42
C GLN A 240 -38.85 24.16 -5.85
N VAL A 241 -37.90 23.72 -6.70
CA VAL A 241 -36.69 23.01 -6.24
C VAL A 241 -35.85 23.89 -5.33
N LEU A 242 -35.59 25.14 -5.71
CA LEU A 242 -34.85 26.10 -4.88
C LEU A 242 -35.52 26.29 -3.51
N THR A 243 -36.83 26.51 -3.51
CA THR A 243 -37.62 26.69 -2.29
C THR A 243 -37.55 25.45 -1.39
N ASN A 244 -37.74 24.26 -1.98
CA ASN A 244 -37.66 22.99 -1.26
C ASN A 244 -36.25 22.75 -0.67
N VAL A 245 -35.19 23.13 -1.40
CA VAL A 245 -33.81 23.04 -0.89
C VAL A 245 -33.60 24.00 0.29
N ILE A 246 -34.11 25.23 0.21
CA ILE A 246 -33.99 26.20 1.30
C ILE A 246 -34.75 25.73 2.54
N ILE A 247 -36.03 25.35 2.39
CA ILE A 247 -36.88 24.89 3.49
C ILE A 247 -36.33 23.59 4.08
N GLY A 248 -35.93 22.63 3.24
CA GLY A 248 -35.36 21.36 3.68
C GLY A 248 -34.08 21.50 4.49
N ASN A 249 -33.22 22.46 4.15
CA ASN A 249 -31.96 22.69 4.88
C ASN A 249 -32.09 23.62 6.11
N THR A 250 -33.16 24.42 6.19
CA THR A 250 -33.39 25.36 7.30
C THR A 250 -34.41 24.86 8.32
N SER A 251 -35.27 23.92 7.94
CA SER A 251 -36.18 23.25 8.86
C SER A 251 -35.37 22.32 9.77
N SER A 252 -35.57 22.46 11.08
CA SER A 252 -34.83 21.71 12.11
C SER A 252 -35.34 20.26 12.25
N GLY A 253 -35.58 19.58 11.12
CA GLY A 253 -36.17 18.22 11.07
C GLY A 253 -37.64 18.15 11.51
N LYS A 254 -38.31 19.28 11.72
CA LYS A 254 -39.76 19.36 11.86
C LYS A 254 -40.34 19.76 10.51
N THR A 255 -40.88 18.78 9.79
CA THR A 255 -41.69 19.00 8.60
C THR A 255 -42.97 19.72 9.01
N ASP A 256 -43.16 20.96 8.58
CA ASP A 256 -44.41 21.67 8.73
C ASP A 256 -45.12 21.61 7.38
N HIS A 257 -46.14 20.74 7.28
CA HIS A 257 -46.85 20.44 6.03
C HIS A 257 -47.39 21.68 5.31
N PHE A 258 -47.59 22.79 6.04
CA PHE A 258 -48.00 24.06 5.46
C PHE A 258 -46.92 24.68 4.55
N TRP A 259 -45.65 24.55 4.89
CA TRP A 259 -44.53 25.13 4.14
C TRP A 259 -43.91 24.14 3.13
N ASP A 260 -44.06 22.83 3.36
CA ASP A 260 -43.42 21.79 2.54
C ASP A 260 -44.20 21.44 1.25
N ASN A 261 -45.50 21.74 1.17
CA ASN A 261 -46.40 21.29 0.09
C ASN A 261 -47.16 22.43 -0.62
N GLY A 262 -46.73 23.68 -0.44
CA GLY A 262 -47.34 24.88 -1.05
C GLY A 262 -46.93 25.11 -2.51
#